data_AF-A0A2G2G628-F1
#
_entry.id   AF-A0A2G2G628-F1
#
_cell.length_a   1.000
_cell.length_b   1.000
_cell.length_c   1.000
_cell.angle_alpha   90.00
_cell.angle_beta   90.00
_cell.angle_gamma   90.00
#
_symmetry.space_group_name_H-M   'P 1'
#
loop_
_entity.id
_entity.type
_entity.pdbx_description
1 polymer ?
#
loop_
_entity_poly.entity_id
_entity_poly.type
_entity_poly.pdbx_seq_one_letter_code
_entity_poly.pdbx_strand_id
1 'polypeptide(L)'
;MVVNKRKLMGIFSVMLMLLFVINAEASTQFEKRMKLLKKLDMLDALDFQDSIQRANKCTKNRNFYCAEKNINKAKKYLKTNADRKELSYARLDLKDERALVREKEEMDSRLRRQRRRMREQEREEQREVQREEERAEERRRDNQPAQTSGWASGILSGLNQIQEENYGGKSAHEMINDSMRDSRNTANRIQREREERQRRARQKYERQKEINNRRQAQLSLEKEDRARKTRQRQERLKRERQRERKAQRLKERRLLAQQEVKQREGKRQKKINEARKREYARAEEKQRKKKACTGRFESTGPAPKGECGYVYSDYNKVIRLDESASTLIFSTASSEASAKSNLKYAIKDNLEKQCKSSGYDFTVKRGNFEHYGYDWKATACREKGTGLGKGYVCKGSGSAICGKYIGRGK
;
A
#
# COMPACT_ATOMS: atom_id res chain seq x y z
N MET A 1 10.42 46.23 -63.16
CA MET A 1 11.51 45.78 -62.28
C MET A 1 11.52 44.27 -62.19
N VAL A 2 12.43 43.60 -62.91
CA VAL A 2 12.53 42.13 -62.94
C VAL A 2 13.41 41.69 -61.77
N VAL A 3 12.79 41.33 -60.64
CA VAL A 3 13.52 40.82 -59.49
C VAL A 3 14.08 39.44 -59.85
N ASN A 4 15.40 39.34 -59.78
CA ASN A 4 16.17 38.20 -60.25
C ASN A 4 15.92 36.97 -59.35
N LYS A 5 14.97 36.11 -59.75
CA LYS A 5 14.46 34.96 -58.97
C LYS A 5 15.57 34.01 -58.44
N ARG A 6 16.73 33.99 -59.09
CA ARG A 6 17.89 33.20 -58.66
C ARG A 6 18.52 33.70 -57.36
N LYS A 7 18.53 35.02 -57.11
CA LYS A 7 19.04 35.58 -55.85
C LYS A 7 18.09 35.34 -54.66
N LEU A 8 16.79 35.33 -54.91
CA LEU A 8 15.78 35.08 -53.87
C LEU A 8 15.82 33.64 -53.33
N MET A 9 16.01 32.65 -54.21
CA MET A 9 16.15 31.23 -53.83
C MET A 9 17.41 30.96 -52.99
N GLY A 10 18.53 31.63 -53.28
CA GLY A 10 19.77 31.50 -52.51
C GLY A 10 19.62 32.00 -51.07
N ILE A 11 18.99 33.17 -50.89
CA ILE A 11 18.74 33.74 -49.56
C ILE A 11 17.80 32.85 -48.73
N PHE A 12 16.77 32.27 -49.37
CA PHE A 12 15.84 31.37 -48.67
C PHE A 12 16.50 30.07 -48.20
N SER A 13 17.43 29.51 -48.98
CA SER A 13 18.20 28.31 -48.60
C SER A 13 19.13 28.56 -47.41
N VAL A 14 19.82 29.71 -47.40
CA VAL A 14 20.70 30.11 -46.28
C VAL A 14 19.89 30.41 -45.02
N MET A 15 18.72 31.07 -45.14
CA MET A 15 17.86 31.32 -43.99
C MET A 15 17.24 30.03 -43.42
N LEU A 16 16.92 29.05 -44.27
CA LEU A 16 16.42 27.75 -43.84
C LEU A 16 17.51 26.93 -43.11
N MET A 17 18.75 26.98 -43.59
CA MET A 17 19.90 26.36 -42.89
C MET A 17 20.13 27.00 -41.51
N LEU A 18 20.07 28.34 -41.41
CA LEU A 18 20.20 29.06 -40.13
C LEU A 18 19.09 28.67 -39.13
N LEU A 19 17.85 28.50 -39.59
CA LEU A 19 16.73 28.04 -38.75
C LEU A 19 16.88 26.61 -38.25
N PHE A 20 17.58 25.73 -38.98
CA PHE A 20 17.86 24.36 -38.54
C PHE A 20 18.95 24.29 -37.48
N VAL A 21 19.98 25.14 -37.56
CA VAL A 21 21.08 25.16 -36.57
C VAL A 21 20.60 25.67 -35.21
N ILE A 22 19.72 26.68 -35.17
CA ILE A 22 19.19 27.25 -33.92
C ILE A 22 18.30 26.23 -33.16
N ASN A 23 17.59 25.35 -33.88
CA ASN A 23 16.75 24.32 -33.25
C ASN A 23 17.55 23.14 -32.68
N ALA A 24 18.76 22.88 -33.18
CA ALA A 24 19.60 21.79 -32.68
C ALA A 24 20.16 22.08 -31.28
N GLU A 25 20.62 23.32 -31.02
CA GLU A 25 21.17 23.71 -29.72
C GLU A 25 20.11 23.85 -28.62
N ALA A 26 18.90 24.29 -28.95
CA ALA A 26 17.79 24.45 -28.00
C ALA A 26 17.38 23.11 -27.34
N SER A 27 17.49 22.00 -28.06
CA SER A 27 17.16 20.67 -27.54
C SER A 27 18.10 20.21 -26.40
N THR A 28 19.38 20.58 -26.48
CA THR A 28 20.40 20.17 -25.49
C THR A 28 20.30 20.94 -24.18
N GLN A 29 19.91 22.22 -24.21
CA GLN A 29 19.61 22.99 -23.00
C GLN A 29 18.34 22.50 -22.30
N PHE A 30 17.30 22.12 -23.06
CA PHE A 30 16.08 21.56 -22.50
C PHE A 30 16.32 20.23 -21.76
N GLU A 31 17.18 19.35 -22.29
CA GLU A 31 17.55 18.11 -21.59
C GLU A 31 18.30 18.38 -20.28
N LYS A 32 19.21 19.35 -20.25
CA LYS A 32 19.93 19.72 -19.02
C LYS A 32 18.97 20.26 -17.96
N ARG A 33 18.01 21.11 -18.34
CA ARG A 33 16.97 21.64 -17.43
C ARG A 33 16.04 20.52 -16.94
N MET A 34 15.62 19.60 -17.79
CA MET A 34 14.82 18.43 -17.41
C MET A 34 15.56 17.47 -16.47
N LYS A 35 16.87 17.25 -16.68
CA LYS A 35 17.71 16.48 -15.74
C LYS A 35 17.84 17.18 -14.39
N LEU A 36 17.91 18.50 -14.36
CA LEU A 36 17.98 19.27 -13.12
C LEU A 36 16.65 19.21 -12.33
N LEU A 37 15.52 19.33 -13.02
CA LEU A 37 14.17 19.17 -12.43
C LEU A 37 13.98 17.78 -11.81
N LYS A 38 14.40 16.71 -12.51
CA LYS A 38 14.35 15.35 -11.98
C LYS A 38 15.22 15.17 -10.73
N LYS A 39 16.36 15.88 -10.64
CA LYS A 39 17.22 15.85 -9.44
C LYS A 39 16.55 16.56 -8.26
N LEU A 40 15.84 17.68 -8.47
CA LEU A 40 15.08 18.32 -7.40
C LEU A 40 13.94 17.43 -6.89
N ASP A 41 13.21 16.77 -7.78
CA ASP A 41 12.15 15.82 -7.38
C ASP A 41 12.70 14.65 -6.54
N MET A 42 13.92 14.21 -6.83
CA MET A 42 14.59 13.16 -6.07
C MET A 42 14.98 13.63 -4.65
N LEU A 43 15.41 14.88 -4.47
CA LEU A 43 15.72 15.41 -3.14
C LEU A 43 14.47 15.46 -2.25
N ASP A 44 13.34 15.96 -2.77
CA ASP A 44 12.10 16.03 -2.00
C ASP A 44 11.62 14.62 -1.58
N ALA A 45 11.79 13.62 -2.44
CA ALA A 45 11.47 12.23 -2.12
C ALA A 45 12.36 11.67 -0.99
N LEU A 46 13.65 12.04 -0.98
CA LEU A 46 14.57 11.65 0.10
C LEU A 46 14.21 12.34 1.42
N ASP A 47 13.89 13.63 1.41
CA ASP A 47 13.48 14.38 2.60
C ASP A 47 12.16 13.86 3.18
N PHE A 48 11.23 13.45 2.31
CA PHE A 48 10.01 12.74 2.72
C PHE A 48 10.35 11.45 3.46
N GLN A 49 11.17 10.58 2.85
CA GLN A 49 11.54 9.29 3.44
C GLN A 49 12.28 9.45 4.77
N ASP A 50 13.26 10.36 4.85
CA ASP A 50 13.99 10.62 6.10
C ASP A 50 13.05 11.15 7.20
N SER A 51 12.14 12.07 6.85
CA SER A 51 11.12 12.58 7.79
C SER A 51 10.21 11.46 8.32
N ILE A 52 9.77 10.53 7.46
CA ILE A 52 8.96 9.37 7.88
C ILE A 52 9.78 8.42 8.78
N GLN A 53 11.02 8.11 8.42
CA GLN A 53 11.88 7.24 9.23
C GLN A 53 12.13 7.83 10.62
N ARG A 54 12.41 9.14 10.70
CA ARG A 54 12.57 9.85 11.98
C ARG A 54 11.28 9.87 12.78
N ALA A 55 10.13 10.08 12.13
CA ALA A 55 8.83 10.00 12.79
C ALA A 55 8.61 8.62 13.43
N ASN A 56 8.83 7.54 12.67
CA ASN A 56 8.67 6.17 13.15
C ASN A 56 9.66 5.83 14.28
N LYS A 57 10.90 6.33 14.19
CA LYS A 57 11.89 6.20 15.28
C LYS A 57 11.42 6.92 16.55
N CYS A 58 10.87 8.13 16.42
CA CYS A 58 10.33 8.88 17.55
C CYS A 58 9.07 8.24 18.15
N THR A 59 8.19 7.64 17.33
CA THR A 59 7.04 6.85 17.81
C THR A 59 7.50 5.65 18.63
N LYS A 60 8.48 4.88 18.13
CA LYS A 60 9.06 3.73 18.87
C LYS A 60 9.69 4.13 20.19
N ASN A 61 10.32 5.31 20.24
CA ASN A 61 10.90 5.88 21.44
C ASN A 61 9.87 6.61 22.33
N ARG A 62 8.58 6.55 21.99
CA ARG A 62 7.47 7.22 22.70
C ARG A 62 7.63 8.73 22.86
N ASN A 63 8.44 9.37 22.01
CA ASN A 63 8.51 10.81 21.93
C ASN A 63 7.49 11.32 20.92
N PHE A 64 6.25 11.48 21.38
CA PHE A 64 5.11 11.80 20.51
C PHE A 64 5.20 13.19 19.87
N TYR A 65 5.77 14.17 20.57
CA TYR A 65 5.98 15.51 20.02
C TYR A 65 6.98 15.49 18.86
N CYS A 66 8.08 14.75 19.02
CA CYS A 66 9.04 14.54 17.93
C CYS A 66 8.38 13.84 16.72
N ALA A 67 7.57 12.80 16.98
CA ALA A 67 6.89 12.06 15.92
C ALA A 67 5.94 12.98 15.12
N GLU A 68 5.10 13.76 15.79
CA GLU A 68 4.21 14.72 15.14
C GLU A 68 4.96 15.79 14.33
N LYS A 69 6.04 16.32 14.89
CA LYS A 69 6.87 17.31 14.20
C LYS A 69 7.42 16.75 12.89
N ASN A 70 7.89 15.51 12.87
CA ASN A 70 8.44 14.88 11.66
C ASN A 70 7.34 14.42 10.68
N ILE A 71 6.17 13.98 11.15
CA ILE A 71 4.99 13.73 10.31
C ILE A 71 4.56 15.02 9.59
N ASN A 72 4.57 16.15 10.29
CA ASN A 72 4.23 17.45 9.71
C ASN A 72 5.28 17.93 8.71
N LYS A 73 6.56 17.61 8.92
CA LYS A 73 7.61 17.83 7.91
C LYS A 73 7.38 16.97 6.66
N ALA A 74 7.16 15.66 6.84
CA ALA A 74 6.87 14.75 5.73
C ALA A 74 5.66 15.20 4.91
N LYS A 75 4.61 15.75 5.55
CA LYS A 75 3.44 16.31 4.86
C LYS A 75 3.80 17.40 3.83
N LYS A 76 4.87 18.17 4.04
CA LYS A 76 5.30 19.25 3.12
C LYS A 76 5.92 18.73 1.83
N TYR A 77 6.56 17.55 1.88
CA TYR A 77 7.26 16.93 0.74
C TYR A 77 6.41 15.92 -0.02
N LEU A 78 5.11 15.86 0.27
CA LEU A 78 4.20 14.85 -0.24
C LEU A 78 3.80 15.13 -1.70
N LYS A 79 4.17 14.24 -2.63
CA LYS A 79 3.87 14.41 -4.06
C LYS A 79 3.02 13.28 -4.64
N THR A 80 3.26 12.04 -4.23
CA THR A 80 2.61 10.85 -4.82
C THR A 80 1.50 10.28 -3.94
N ASN A 81 0.62 9.47 -4.55
CA ASN A 81 -0.39 8.70 -3.81
C ASN A 81 0.24 7.62 -2.92
N ALA A 82 1.46 7.15 -3.23
CA ALA A 82 2.19 6.23 -2.37
C ALA A 82 2.63 6.93 -1.08
N ASP A 83 3.18 8.15 -1.18
CA ASP A 83 3.58 8.98 -0.04
C ASP A 83 2.40 9.28 0.89
N ARG A 84 1.20 9.51 0.32
CA ARG A 84 -0.05 9.66 1.10
C ARG A 84 -0.36 8.44 1.95
N LYS A 85 -0.18 7.24 1.40
CA LYS A 85 -0.40 6.00 2.14
C LYS A 85 0.64 5.83 3.25
N GLU A 86 1.91 6.07 2.94
CA GLU A 86 2.99 5.97 3.92
C GLU A 86 2.83 6.97 5.08
N LEU A 87 2.47 8.22 4.78
CA LEU A 87 2.13 9.22 5.80
C LEU A 87 0.91 8.79 6.64
N SER A 88 -0.09 8.16 6.01
CA SER A 88 -1.27 7.67 6.73
C SER A 88 -0.92 6.53 7.70
N TYR A 89 -0.02 5.62 7.31
CA TYR A 89 0.48 4.57 8.21
C TYR A 89 1.28 5.16 9.38
N ALA A 90 2.20 6.10 9.12
CA ALA A 90 2.96 6.74 10.21
C ALA A 90 2.06 7.47 11.22
N ARG A 91 0.95 8.07 10.77
CA ARG A 91 -0.05 8.69 11.65
C ARG A 91 -0.85 7.67 12.45
N LEU A 92 -1.23 6.56 11.83
CA LEU A 92 -1.95 5.48 12.50
C LEU A 92 -1.06 4.86 13.59
N ASP A 93 0.19 4.54 13.27
CA ASP A 93 1.18 4.00 14.22
C ASP A 93 1.36 4.93 15.43
N LEU A 94 1.46 6.25 15.19
CA LEU A 94 1.53 7.24 16.26
C LEU A 94 0.28 7.24 17.15
N LYS A 95 -0.91 7.18 16.54
CA LYS A 95 -2.19 7.18 17.26
C LYS A 95 -2.32 5.91 18.12
N ASP A 96 -1.97 4.76 17.55
CA ASP A 96 -2.05 3.47 18.23
C ASP A 96 -1.06 3.40 19.40
N GLU A 97 0.19 3.84 19.22
CA GLU A 97 1.16 3.87 20.33
C GLU A 97 0.75 4.85 21.43
N ARG A 98 0.15 6.01 21.09
CA ARG A 98 -0.44 6.92 22.08
C ARG A 98 -1.57 6.28 22.87
N ALA A 99 -2.47 5.56 22.20
CA ALA A 99 -3.56 4.87 22.85
C ALA A 99 -3.04 3.78 23.81
N LEU A 100 -2.03 3.01 23.39
CA LEU A 100 -1.39 1.99 24.22
C LEU A 100 -0.72 2.59 25.47
N VAL A 101 -0.05 3.74 25.34
CA VAL A 101 0.55 4.42 26.51
C VAL A 101 -0.53 4.91 27.48
N ARG A 102 -1.61 5.52 26.98
CA ARG A 102 -2.73 5.95 27.83
C ARG A 102 -3.38 4.79 28.56
N GLU A 103 -3.66 3.69 27.86
CA GLU A 103 -4.24 2.48 28.47
C GLU A 103 -3.33 1.93 29.59
N LYS A 104 -2.01 1.92 29.35
CA LYS A 104 -1.04 1.50 30.36
C LYS A 104 -1.03 2.42 31.58
N GLU A 105 -1.04 3.74 31.37
CA GLU A 105 -1.09 4.73 32.45
C GLU A 105 -2.39 4.62 33.28
N GLU A 106 -3.53 4.40 32.62
CA GLU A 106 -4.80 4.15 33.29
C GLU A 106 -4.77 2.87 34.14
N MET A 107 -4.23 1.78 33.59
CA MET A 107 -4.08 0.52 34.30
C MET A 107 -3.16 0.66 35.50
N ASP A 108 -2.02 1.34 35.37
CA ASP A 108 -1.09 1.61 36.46
C ASP A 108 -1.75 2.49 37.54
N SER A 109 -2.54 3.48 37.15
CA SER A 109 -3.32 4.32 38.06
C SER A 109 -4.37 3.52 38.83
N ARG A 110 -5.11 2.64 38.16
CA ARG A 110 -6.09 1.73 38.79
C ARG A 110 -5.40 0.81 39.80
N LEU A 111 -4.26 0.23 39.43
CA LEU A 111 -3.48 -0.65 40.32
C LEU A 111 -2.96 0.12 41.54
N ARG A 112 -2.49 1.36 41.37
CA ARG A 112 -2.06 2.22 42.48
C ARG A 112 -3.23 2.54 43.42
N ARG A 113 -4.40 2.87 42.89
CA ARG A 113 -5.62 3.11 43.70
C ARG A 113 -6.04 1.87 44.47
N GLN A 114 -6.04 0.70 43.82
CA GLN A 114 -6.36 -0.57 44.47
C GLN A 114 -5.38 -0.90 45.59
N ARG A 115 -4.07 -0.72 45.36
CA ARG A 115 -3.05 -0.91 46.41
C ARG A 115 -3.23 0.04 47.59
N ARG A 116 -3.64 1.30 47.36
CA ARG A 116 -3.95 2.24 48.45
C ARG A 116 -5.13 1.76 49.28
N ARG A 117 -6.24 1.35 48.63
CA ARG A 117 -7.41 0.81 49.32
C ARG A 117 -7.08 -0.44 50.14
N MET A 118 -6.29 -1.37 49.59
CA MET A 118 -5.85 -2.56 50.32
C MET A 118 -5.02 -2.19 51.57
N ARG A 119 -4.12 -1.21 51.47
CA ARG A 119 -3.33 -0.72 52.61
C ARG A 119 -4.18 0.02 53.64
N GLU A 120 -5.19 0.76 53.20
CA GLU A 120 -6.14 1.44 54.09
C GLU A 120 -6.99 0.41 54.85
N GLN A 121 -7.53 -0.59 54.16
CA GLN A 121 -8.27 -1.70 54.77
C GLN A 121 -7.40 -2.46 55.77
N GLU A 122 -6.16 -2.79 55.43
CA GLU A 122 -5.23 -3.46 56.34
C GLU A 122 -4.94 -2.61 57.60
N ARG A 123 -4.84 -1.28 57.46
CA ARG A 123 -4.68 -0.37 58.61
C ARG A 123 -5.95 -0.27 59.45
N GLU A 124 -7.13 -0.29 58.84
CA GLU A 124 -8.40 -0.30 59.56
C GLU A 124 -8.59 -1.61 60.33
N GLU A 125 -8.32 -2.76 59.69
CA GLU A 125 -8.33 -4.07 60.35
C GLU A 125 -7.34 -4.12 61.52
N GLN A 126 -6.12 -3.59 61.36
CA GLN A 126 -5.14 -3.49 62.47
C GLN A 126 -5.65 -2.62 63.62
N ARG A 127 -6.32 -1.50 63.32
CA ARG A 127 -6.92 -0.62 64.36
C ARG A 127 -8.11 -1.29 65.05
N GLU A 128 -8.91 -2.06 64.33
CA GLU A 128 -10.01 -2.82 64.93
C GLU A 128 -9.48 -3.92 65.86
N VAL A 129 -8.45 -4.65 65.45
CA VAL A 129 -7.79 -5.65 66.31
C VAL A 129 -7.21 -5.00 67.56
N GLN A 130 -6.50 -3.87 67.43
CA GLN A 130 -5.98 -3.12 68.59
C GLN A 130 -7.09 -2.67 69.54
N ARG A 131 -8.20 -2.13 69.02
CA ARG A 131 -9.37 -1.74 69.84
C ARG A 131 -10.04 -2.93 70.51
N GLU A 132 -10.07 -4.09 69.85
CA GLU A 132 -10.64 -5.31 70.43
C GLU A 132 -9.73 -5.87 71.54
N GLU A 133 -8.41 -5.82 71.36
CA GLU A 133 -7.43 -6.14 72.39
C GLU A 133 -7.53 -5.21 73.60
N GLU A 134 -7.60 -3.89 73.40
CA GLU A 134 -7.78 -2.90 74.48
C GLU A 134 -9.08 -3.16 75.25
N ARG A 135 -10.21 -3.39 74.57
CA ARG A 135 -11.48 -3.75 75.24
C ARG A 135 -11.40 -5.09 75.96
N ALA A 136 -10.64 -6.05 75.44
CA ALA A 136 -10.44 -7.33 76.11
C ALA A 136 -9.58 -7.17 77.36
N GLU A 137 -8.58 -6.29 77.34
CA GLU A 137 -7.75 -5.95 78.48
C GLU A 137 -8.52 -5.14 79.54
N GLU A 138 -9.33 -4.16 79.13
CA GLU A 138 -10.22 -3.41 80.03
C GLU A 138 -11.20 -4.36 80.72
N ARG A 139 -11.82 -5.30 79.97
CA ARG A 139 -12.62 -6.38 80.57
C ARG A 139 -11.83 -7.29 81.51
N ARG A 140 -10.52 -7.45 81.32
CA ARG A 140 -9.65 -8.20 82.24
C ARG A 140 -9.28 -7.39 83.48
N ARG A 141 -9.22 -6.06 83.40
CA ARG A 141 -9.05 -5.17 84.56
C ARG A 141 -10.34 -5.06 85.37
N ASP A 142 -11.48 -4.86 84.71
CA ASP A 142 -12.79 -4.78 85.37
C ASP A 142 -13.26 -6.14 85.90
N ASN A 143 -12.94 -7.24 85.21
CA ASN A 143 -13.12 -8.61 85.75
C ASN A 143 -11.83 -9.14 86.39
N GLN A 144 -10.85 -8.29 86.70
CA GLN A 144 -9.90 -8.65 87.74
C GLN A 144 -10.73 -8.46 89.01
N PRO A 145 -11.22 -9.53 89.65
CA PRO A 145 -11.79 -9.33 90.97
C PRO A 145 -10.67 -8.66 91.74
N ALA A 146 -10.97 -7.53 92.39
CA ALA A 146 -10.13 -7.07 93.48
C ALA A 146 -9.92 -8.30 94.37
N GLN A 147 -8.78 -8.97 94.21
CA GLN A 147 -8.41 -10.18 94.95
C GLN A 147 -8.03 -9.82 96.39
N THR A 148 -8.63 -8.75 96.90
CA THR A 148 -8.55 -8.27 98.25
C THR A 148 -9.94 -7.71 98.59
N SER A 149 -10.80 -8.55 99.19
CA SER A 149 -11.93 -8.22 100.10
C SER A 149 -13.40 -8.52 99.71
N GLY A 150 -13.78 -8.81 98.45
CA GLY A 150 -15.23 -8.97 98.11
C GLY A 150 -15.93 -10.21 98.69
N TRP A 151 -15.24 -11.35 98.70
CA TRP A 151 -15.68 -12.61 99.30
C TRP A 151 -15.64 -12.55 100.83
N ALA A 152 -14.75 -11.73 101.40
CA ALA A 152 -14.72 -11.46 102.84
C ALA A 152 -15.88 -10.55 103.27
N SER A 153 -16.27 -9.56 102.46
CA SER A 153 -17.32 -8.58 102.81
C SER A 153 -18.74 -9.17 102.77
N GLY A 154 -19.05 -10.05 101.79
CA GLY A 154 -20.34 -10.75 101.75
C GLY A 154 -20.50 -11.78 102.88
N ILE A 155 -19.41 -12.44 103.28
CA ILE A 155 -19.41 -13.38 104.43
C ILE A 155 -19.46 -12.61 105.76
N LEU A 156 -18.80 -11.46 105.90
CA LEU A 156 -18.85 -10.64 107.12
C LEU A 156 -20.22 -9.94 107.33
N SER A 157 -20.87 -9.43 106.27
CA SER A 157 -22.21 -8.84 106.41
C SER A 157 -23.27 -9.90 106.73
N GLY A 158 -23.15 -11.10 106.16
CA GLY A 158 -24.00 -12.23 106.54
C GLY A 158 -23.76 -12.67 107.99
N LEU A 159 -22.50 -12.72 108.45
CA LEU A 159 -22.15 -13.09 109.83
C LEU A 159 -22.64 -12.08 110.87
N ASN A 160 -22.59 -10.77 110.58
CA ASN A 160 -23.10 -9.75 111.51
C ASN A 160 -24.62 -9.79 111.63
N GLN A 161 -25.36 -10.14 110.56
CA GLN A 161 -26.82 -10.22 110.60
C GLN A 161 -27.32 -11.55 111.22
N ILE A 162 -26.52 -12.62 111.16
CA ILE A 162 -26.80 -13.90 111.85
C ILE A 162 -26.47 -13.83 113.35
N GLN A 163 -25.63 -12.88 113.78
CA GLN A 163 -25.30 -12.69 115.20
C GLN A 163 -26.36 -11.91 115.99
N GLU A 164 -27.17 -11.06 115.34
CA GLU A 164 -28.19 -10.23 116.03
C GLU A 164 -29.57 -10.90 116.14
N GLU A 165 -29.91 -11.88 115.30
CA GLU A 165 -31.18 -12.62 115.41
C GLU A 165 -30.94 -14.07 115.84
N ASN A 166 -31.16 -14.32 117.13
CA ASN A 166 -31.10 -15.61 117.80
C ASN A 166 -32.29 -16.53 117.39
N TYR A 167 -32.52 -16.73 116.09
CA TYR A 167 -33.54 -17.62 115.53
C TYR A 167 -32.87 -18.81 114.81
N GLY A 168 -32.87 -19.96 115.49
CA GLY A 168 -32.80 -21.30 114.87
C GLY A 168 -31.63 -21.57 113.92
N GLY A 169 -30.50 -22.03 114.48
CA GLY A 169 -29.24 -22.35 113.80
C GLY A 169 -29.22 -23.45 112.72
N LYS A 170 -30.33 -23.69 112.01
CA LYS A 170 -30.39 -24.51 110.78
C LYS A 170 -30.59 -23.68 109.50
N SER A 171 -31.11 -22.45 109.60
CA SER A 171 -31.44 -21.61 108.42
C SER A 171 -30.23 -20.93 107.78
N ALA A 172 -29.29 -20.43 108.58
CA ALA A 172 -28.12 -19.69 108.08
C ALA A 172 -27.15 -20.54 107.25
N HIS A 173 -26.92 -21.78 107.67
CA HIS A 173 -26.03 -22.71 106.96
C HIS A 173 -26.61 -23.13 105.59
N GLU A 174 -27.93 -23.23 105.49
CA GLU A 174 -28.65 -23.57 104.27
C GLU A 174 -28.57 -22.41 103.26
N MET A 175 -28.78 -21.17 103.73
CA MET A 175 -28.61 -19.96 102.91
C MET A 175 -27.17 -19.76 102.39
N ILE A 176 -26.15 -20.07 103.20
CA ILE A 176 -24.75 -20.01 102.77
C ILE A 176 -24.46 -21.08 101.71
N ASN A 177 -24.98 -22.29 101.88
CA ASN A 177 -24.81 -23.38 100.91
C ASN A 177 -25.51 -23.08 99.59
N ASP A 178 -26.73 -22.51 99.61
CA ASP A 178 -27.45 -22.12 98.40
C ASP A 178 -26.77 -20.96 97.68
N SER A 179 -26.29 -19.94 98.41
CA SER A 179 -25.49 -18.85 97.83
C SER A 179 -24.19 -19.35 97.18
N MET A 180 -23.51 -20.31 97.81
CA MET A 180 -22.32 -20.96 97.24
C MET A 180 -22.65 -21.80 96.00
N ARG A 181 -23.82 -22.43 95.96
CA ARG A 181 -24.30 -23.22 94.81
C ARG A 181 -24.65 -22.32 93.63
N ASP A 182 -25.32 -21.21 93.87
CA ASP A 182 -25.66 -20.21 92.86
C ASP A 182 -24.42 -19.49 92.32
N SER A 183 -23.46 -19.18 93.18
CA SER A 183 -22.16 -18.62 92.79
C SER A 183 -21.40 -19.59 91.86
N ARG A 184 -21.35 -20.88 92.20
CA ARG A 184 -20.75 -21.92 91.32
C ARG A 184 -21.50 -22.06 90.00
N ASN A 185 -22.83 -22.04 90.02
CA ASN A 185 -23.64 -22.12 88.80
C ASN A 185 -23.42 -20.91 87.89
N THR A 186 -23.31 -19.71 88.47
CA THR A 186 -23.04 -18.46 87.74
C THR A 186 -21.62 -18.44 87.17
N ALA A 187 -20.62 -18.86 87.94
CA ALA A 187 -19.24 -19.00 87.46
C ALA A 187 -19.14 -19.99 86.30
N ASN A 188 -19.79 -21.15 86.41
CA ASN A 188 -19.84 -22.14 85.34
C ASN A 188 -20.54 -21.61 84.07
N ARG A 189 -21.62 -20.84 84.22
CA ARG A 189 -22.32 -20.20 83.09
C ARG A 189 -21.43 -19.18 82.37
N ILE A 190 -20.73 -18.33 83.12
CA ILE A 190 -19.77 -17.35 82.56
C ILE A 190 -18.62 -18.06 81.84
N GLN A 191 -18.12 -19.16 82.40
CA GLN A 191 -17.05 -19.95 81.77
C GLN A 191 -17.52 -20.56 80.43
N ARG A 192 -18.71 -21.17 80.39
CA ARG A 192 -19.29 -21.70 79.14
C ARG A 192 -19.49 -20.60 78.10
N GLU A 193 -19.97 -19.42 78.51
CA GLU A 193 -20.17 -18.31 77.58
C GLU A 193 -18.83 -17.77 77.02
N ARG A 194 -17.77 -17.73 77.83
CA ARG A 194 -16.40 -17.39 77.37
C ARG A 194 -15.87 -18.40 76.37
N GLU A 195 -16.02 -19.70 76.65
CA GLU A 195 -15.62 -20.77 75.74
C GLU A 195 -16.41 -20.71 74.42
N GLU A 196 -17.72 -20.46 74.48
CA GLU A 196 -18.56 -20.34 73.29
C GLU A 196 -18.17 -19.11 72.46
N ARG A 197 -17.90 -17.95 73.09
CA ARG A 197 -17.38 -16.77 72.40
C ARG A 197 -16.02 -17.04 71.74
N GLN A 198 -15.11 -17.74 72.42
CA GLN A 198 -13.82 -18.13 71.82
C GLN A 198 -14.00 -19.07 70.63
N ARG A 199 -14.91 -20.05 70.71
CA ARG A 199 -15.22 -20.95 69.58
C ARG A 199 -15.79 -20.17 68.40
N ARG A 200 -16.72 -19.24 68.63
CA ARG A 200 -17.29 -18.38 67.58
C ARG A 200 -16.22 -17.47 66.96
N ALA A 201 -15.31 -16.92 67.75
CA ALA A 201 -14.20 -16.10 67.26
C ALA A 201 -13.23 -16.91 66.38
N ARG A 202 -12.86 -18.12 66.82
CA ARG A 202 -12.03 -19.04 66.02
C ARG A 202 -12.70 -19.42 64.71
N GLN A 203 -13.99 -19.77 64.74
CA GLN A 203 -14.74 -20.08 63.51
C GLN A 203 -14.82 -18.89 62.54
N LYS A 204 -15.00 -17.67 63.05
CA LYS A 204 -14.97 -16.46 62.20
C LYS A 204 -13.59 -16.27 61.56
N TYR A 205 -12.52 -16.42 62.33
CA TYR A 205 -11.15 -16.31 61.82
C TYR A 205 -10.85 -17.38 60.76
N GLU A 206 -11.24 -18.63 60.98
CA GLU A 206 -11.07 -19.72 60.00
C GLU A 206 -11.85 -19.47 58.71
N ARG A 207 -13.11 -19.02 58.81
CA ARG A 207 -13.91 -18.64 57.63
C ARG A 207 -13.27 -17.48 56.87
N GLN A 208 -12.76 -16.47 57.57
CA GLN A 208 -12.07 -15.34 56.94
C GLN A 208 -10.80 -15.81 56.20
N LYS A 209 -10.02 -16.70 56.83
CA LYS A 209 -8.83 -17.31 56.24
C LYS A 209 -9.18 -18.14 54.99
N GLU A 210 -10.26 -18.92 55.04
CA GLU A 210 -10.72 -19.70 53.88
C GLU A 210 -11.16 -18.81 52.71
N ILE A 211 -11.91 -17.73 52.99
CA ILE A 211 -12.31 -16.75 51.97
C ILE A 211 -11.09 -16.11 51.31
N ASN A 212 -10.08 -15.72 52.12
CA ASN A 212 -8.85 -15.14 51.61
C ASN A 212 -8.06 -16.13 50.75
N ASN A 213 -7.96 -17.39 51.18
CA ASN A 213 -7.31 -18.46 50.40
C ASN A 213 -8.06 -18.71 49.07
N ARG A 214 -9.39 -18.76 49.07
CA ARG A 214 -10.20 -18.91 47.85
C ARG A 214 -9.99 -17.72 46.90
N ARG A 215 -9.93 -16.49 47.41
CA ARG A 215 -9.63 -15.29 46.61
C ARG A 215 -8.25 -15.37 45.97
N GLN A 216 -7.23 -15.79 46.73
CA GLN A 216 -5.88 -15.95 46.18
C GLN A 216 -5.83 -17.03 45.10
N ALA A 217 -6.51 -18.16 45.30
CA ALA A 217 -6.61 -19.22 44.29
C ALA A 217 -7.36 -18.77 43.03
N GLN A 218 -8.41 -17.96 43.15
CA GLN A 218 -9.08 -17.38 41.98
C GLN A 218 -8.17 -16.42 41.20
N LEU A 219 -7.41 -15.59 41.91
CA LEU A 219 -6.47 -14.66 41.28
C LEU A 219 -5.30 -15.38 40.58
N SER A 220 -4.84 -16.52 41.09
CA SER A 220 -3.82 -17.32 40.39
C SER A 220 -4.37 -17.96 39.12
N LEU A 221 -5.58 -18.55 39.18
CA LEU A 221 -6.26 -19.10 38.00
C LEU A 221 -6.52 -18.04 36.93
N GLU A 222 -6.95 -16.84 37.32
CA GLU A 222 -7.17 -15.73 36.38
C GLU A 222 -5.87 -15.27 35.72
N LYS A 223 -4.75 -15.23 36.46
CA LYS A 223 -3.43 -14.92 35.91
C LYS A 223 -2.97 -15.97 34.91
N GLU A 224 -3.19 -17.26 35.21
CA GLU A 224 -2.86 -18.35 34.30
C GLU A 224 -3.69 -18.30 33.02
N ASP A 225 -5.00 -18.05 33.11
CA ASP A 225 -5.86 -17.90 31.93
C ASP A 225 -5.46 -16.71 31.06
N ARG A 226 -5.14 -15.56 31.69
CA ARG A 226 -4.60 -14.39 30.98
C ARG A 226 -3.27 -14.69 30.30
N ALA A 227 -2.37 -15.42 30.97
CA ALA A 227 -1.09 -15.83 30.40
C ALA A 227 -1.30 -16.80 29.22
N ARG A 228 -2.22 -17.75 29.34
CA ARG A 228 -2.59 -18.70 28.28
C ARG A 228 -3.17 -17.98 27.06
N LYS A 229 -4.12 -17.07 27.25
CA LYS A 229 -4.68 -16.23 26.18
C LYS A 229 -3.61 -15.38 25.48
N THR A 230 -2.68 -14.82 26.25
CA THR A 230 -1.56 -14.04 25.71
C THR A 230 -0.62 -14.90 24.87
N ARG A 231 -0.26 -16.11 25.34
CA ARG A 231 0.55 -17.08 24.58
C ARG A 231 -0.15 -17.49 23.28
N GLN A 232 -1.45 -17.80 23.33
CA GLN A 232 -2.24 -18.13 22.14
C GLN A 232 -2.28 -16.97 21.12
N ARG A 233 -2.45 -15.73 21.58
CA ARG A 233 -2.42 -14.54 20.72
C ARG A 233 -1.05 -14.37 20.05
N GLN A 234 0.03 -14.51 20.81
CA GLN A 234 1.39 -14.44 20.27
C GLN A 234 1.65 -15.55 19.24
N GLU A 235 1.18 -16.76 19.49
CA GLU A 235 1.34 -17.87 18.56
C GLU A 235 0.55 -17.64 17.25
N ARG A 236 -0.69 -17.14 17.34
CA ARG A 236 -1.48 -16.74 16.15
C ARG A 236 -0.75 -15.69 15.33
N LEU A 237 -0.22 -14.64 15.98
CA LEU A 237 0.56 -13.60 15.30
C LEU A 237 1.84 -14.15 14.65
N LYS A 238 2.54 -15.10 15.28
CA LYS A 238 3.71 -15.77 14.68
C LYS A 238 3.31 -16.57 13.44
N ARG A 239 2.21 -17.34 13.50
CA ARG A 239 1.69 -18.11 12.36
C ARG A 239 1.26 -17.20 11.21
N GLU A 240 0.63 -16.08 11.51
CA GLU A 240 0.22 -15.06 10.53
C GLU A 240 1.44 -14.44 9.83
N ARG A 241 2.44 -13.97 10.58
CA ARG A 241 3.70 -13.47 10.02
C ARG A 241 4.42 -14.50 9.15
N GLN A 242 4.38 -15.78 9.52
CA GLN A 242 4.93 -16.85 8.69
C GLN A 242 4.15 -17.04 7.39
N ARG A 243 2.82 -16.96 7.43
CA ARG A 243 1.97 -17.01 6.22
C ARG A 243 2.24 -15.82 5.31
N GLU A 244 2.35 -14.62 5.86
CA GLU A 244 2.69 -13.42 5.10
C GLU A 244 4.06 -13.53 4.43
N ARG A 245 5.09 -13.97 5.16
CA ARG A 245 6.44 -14.21 4.59
C ARG A 245 6.41 -15.25 3.48
N LYS A 246 5.65 -16.35 3.63
CA LYS A 246 5.48 -17.35 2.57
C LYS A 246 4.75 -16.76 1.36
N ALA A 247 3.72 -15.97 1.57
CA ALA A 247 2.98 -15.31 0.50
C ALA A 247 3.85 -14.27 -0.26
N GLN A 248 4.68 -13.52 0.46
CA GLN A 248 5.65 -12.58 -0.15
C GLN A 248 6.68 -13.32 -1.00
N ARG A 249 7.29 -14.39 -0.48
CA ARG A 249 8.21 -15.24 -1.26
C ARG A 249 7.57 -15.83 -2.51
N LEU A 250 6.30 -16.23 -2.43
CA LEU A 250 5.55 -16.73 -3.59
C LEU A 250 5.32 -15.63 -4.63
N LYS A 251 4.96 -14.41 -4.19
CA LYS A 251 4.81 -13.24 -5.09
C LYS A 251 6.12 -12.89 -5.77
N GLU A 252 7.22 -12.87 -5.03
CA GLU A 252 8.56 -12.61 -5.55
C GLU A 252 8.98 -13.66 -6.60
N ARG A 253 8.78 -14.95 -6.30
CA ARG A 253 9.01 -16.03 -7.27
C ARG A 253 8.17 -15.88 -8.54
N ARG A 254 6.90 -15.48 -8.43
CA ARG A 254 6.03 -15.22 -9.60
C ARG A 254 6.54 -14.05 -10.44
N LEU A 255 7.01 -12.97 -9.80
CA LEU A 255 7.59 -11.83 -10.50
C LEU A 255 8.87 -12.20 -11.25
N LEU A 256 9.77 -12.96 -10.60
CA LEU A 256 10.98 -13.48 -11.25
C LEU A 256 10.63 -14.38 -12.44
N ALA A 257 9.71 -15.31 -12.28
CA ALA A 257 9.24 -16.18 -13.38
C ALA A 257 8.66 -15.36 -14.55
N GLN A 258 7.88 -14.31 -14.28
CA GLN A 258 7.38 -13.41 -15.33
C GLN A 258 8.51 -12.66 -16.04
N GLN A 259 9.53 -12.21 -15.32
CA GLN A 259 10.69 -11.56 -15.93
C GLN A 259 11.48 -12.53 -16.82
N GLU A 260 11.67 -13.79 -16.39
CA GLU A 260 12.31 -14.82 -17.19
C GLU A 260 11.54 -15.12 -18.48
N VAL A 261 10.20 -15.23 -18.41
CA VAL A 261 9.35 -15.42 -19.59
C VAL A 261 9.51 -14.25 -20.55
N LYS A 262 9.43 -13.00 -20.07
CA LYS A 262 9.64 -11.80 -20.90
C LYS A 262 11.04 -11.76 -21.54
N GLN A 263 12.08 -12.18 -20.82
CA GLN A 263 13.43 -12.27 -21.38
C GLN A 263 13.54 -13.35 -22.46
N ARG A 264 12.89 -14.51 -22.27
CA ARG A 264 12.83 -15.59 -23.26
C ARG A 264 12.08 -15.16 -24.52
N GLU A 265 10.94 -14.49 -24.36
CA GLU A 265 10.18 -13.90 -25.47
C GLU A 265 11.00 -12.84 -26.23
N GLY A 266 11.67 -11.94 -25.51
CA GLY A 266 12.57 -10.95 -26.12
C GLY A 266 13.71 -11.59 -26.92
N LYS A 267 14.32 -12.66 -26.39
CA LYS A 267 15.35 -13.45 -27.12
C LYS A 267 14.78 -14.15 -28.35
N ARG A 268 13.58 -14.75 -28.27
CA ARG A 268 12.89 -15.36 -29.40
C ARG A 268 12.57 -14.32 -30.49
N GLN A 269 12.04 -13.16 -30.12
CA GLN A 269 11.72 -12.09 -31.07
C GLN A 269 12.95 -11.57 -31.78
N LYS A 270 14.09 -11.41 -31.08
CA LYS A 270 15.38 -11.06 -31.69
C LYS A 270 15.82 -12.09 -32.73
N LYS A 271 15.77 -13.38 -32.40
CA LYS A 271 16.10 -14.46 -33.36
C LYS A 271 15.19 -14.45 -34.59
N ILE A 272 13.88 -14.24 -34.40
CA ILE A 272 12.91 -14.13 -35.52
C ILE A 272 13.24 -12.93 -36.41
N ASN A 273 13.53 -11.77 -35.81
CA ASN A 273 13.89 -10.55 -36.54
C ASN A 273 15.22 -10.71 -37.30
N GLU A 274 16.22 -11.36 -36.71
CA GLU A 274 17.48 -11.68 -37.38
C GLU A 274 17.29 -12.66 -38.54
N ALA A 275 16.46 -13.70 -38.38
CA ALA A 275 16.11 -14.62 -39.45
C ALA A 275 15.42 -13.89 -40.61
N ARG A 276 14.42 -13.04 -40.33
CA ARG A 276 13.77 -12.19 -41.33
C ARG A 276 14.76 -11.28 -42.05
N LYS A 277 15.67 -10.61 -41.33
CA LYS A 277 16.71 -9.77 -41.94
C LYS A 277 17.59 -10.56 -42.91
N ARG A 278 17.98 -11.79 -42.56
CA ARG A 278 18.76 -12.68 -43.44
C ARG A 278 17.97 -13.10 -44.68
N GLU A 279 16.66 -13.37 -44.55
CA GLU A 279 15.81 -13.66 -45.70
C GLU A 279 15.68 -12.46 -46.64
N TYR A 280 15.46 -11.25 -46.11
CA TYR A 280 15.43 -10.04 -46.91
C TYR A 280 16.75 -9.81 -47.66
N ALA A 281 17.89 -9.96 -46.98
CA ALA A 281 19.21 -9.82 -47.62
C ALA A 281 19.41 -10.84 -48.76
N ARG A 282 18.99 -12.11 -48.57
CA ARG A 282 19.03 -13.14 -49.62
C ARG A 282 18.09 -12.80 -50.79
N ALA A 283 16.92 -12.23 -50.51
CA ALA A 283 15.98 -11.81 -51.54
C ALA A 283 16.52 -10.64 -52.37
N GLU A 284 17.14 -9.65 -51.73
CA GLU A 284 17.82 -8.54 -52.40
C GLU A 284 19.00 -9.03 -53.24
N GLU A 285 19.81 -9.98 -52.73
CA GLU A 285 20.91 -10.57 -53.50
C GLU A 285 20.39 -11.32 -54.74
N LYS A 286 19.30 -12.09 -54.60
CA LYS A 286 18.63 -12.75 -55.74
C LYS A 286 18.08 -11.73 -56.74
N GLN A 287 17.50 -10.61 -56.29
CA GLN A 287 17.06 -9.53 -57.17
C GLN A 287 18.24 -8.85 -57.87
N ARG A 288 19.36 -8.59 -57.17
CA ARG A 288 20.59 -8.06 -57.79
C ARG A 288 21.13 -9.00 -58.86
N LYS A 289 21.21 -10.31 -58.59
CA LYS A 289 21.64 -11.33 -59.57
C LYS A 289 20.69 -11.44 -60.76
N LYS A 290 19.36 -11.37 -60.55
CA LYS A 290 18.38 -11.34 -61.65
C LYS A 290 18.47 -10.07 -62.49
N LYS A 291 18.81 -8.92 -61.89
CA LYS A 291 19.08 -7.66 -62.62
C LYS A 291 20.47 -7.64 -63.28
N ALA A 292 21.36 -8.59 -62.99
CA ALA A 292 22.73 -8.57 -63.48
C ALA A 292 22.94 -9.21 -64.87
N CYS A 293 22.06 -10.11 -65.35
CA CYS A 293 22.19 -10.69 -66.69
C CYS A 293 20.84 -11.17 -67.22
N THR A 294 20.16 -10.33 -68.01
CA THR A 294 19.27 -10.79 -69.08
C THR A 294 19.39 -9.81 -70.25
N GLY A 295 20.56 -9.84 -70.89
CA GLY A 295 20.77 -9.32 -72.23
C GLY A 295 21.38 -10.44 -73.06
N ARG A 296 20.60 -11.47 -73.39
CA ARG A 296 20.97 -12.41 -74.46
C ARG A 296 20.57 -11.73 -75.76
N PHE A 297 21.54 -11.07 -76.40
CA PHE A 297 21.40 -10.56 -77.75
C PHE A 297 21.45 -11.74 -78.72
N GLU A 298 20.30 -12.20 -79.19
CA GLU A 298 20.20 -12.87 -80.49
C GLU A 298 19.92 -11.79 -81.54
N SER A 299 20.95 -11.00 -81.84
CA SER A 299 20.93 -10.07 -82.95
C SER A 299 22.36 -9.73 -83.30
N THR A 300 22.77 -10.14 -84.49
CA THR A 300 24.03 -9.85 -85.16
C THR A 300 24.20 -8.34 -85.40
N GLY A 301 24.58 -7.60 -84.36
CA GLY A 301 24.94 -6.19 -84.47
C GLY A 301 25.43 -5.60 -83.13
N PRO A 302 26.45 -4.71 -83.13
CA PRO A 302 27.01 -4.13 -81.91
C PRO A 302 26.02 -3.16 -81.25
N ALA A 303 25.75 -3.36 -79.95
CA ALA A 303 24.92 -2.47 -79.15
C ALA A 303 25.73 -1.27 -78.60
N PRO A 304 25.17 -0.04 -78.57
CA PRO A 304 25.81 1.12 -77.98
C PRO A 304 25.86 1.05 -76.44
N LYS A 305 26.93 1.59 -75.85
CA LYS A 305 27.14 1.63 -74.40
C LYS A 305 26.23 2.68 -73.75
N GLY A 306 25.37 2.27 -72.80
CA GLY A 306 24.73 3.22 -71.87
C GLY A 306 23.35 2.88 -71.32
N GLU A 307 22.64 1.89 -71.86
CA GLU A 307 21.21 1.73 -71.55
C GLU A 307 20.89 0.45 -70.74
N CYS A 308 20.18 0.61 -69.61
CA CYS A 308 19.59 -0.48 -68.84
C CYS A 308 18.11 -0.65 -69.21
N GLY A 309 17.81 -1.58 -70.11
CA GLY A 309 16.43 -1.97 -70.43
C GLY A 309 15.85 -2.90 -69.36
N TYR A 310 14.67 -2.58 -68.84
CA TYR A 310 13.88 -3.51 -68.02
C TYR A 310 12.87 -4.25 -68.91
N VAL A 311 12.97 -5.58 -68.97
CA VAL A 311 11.98 -6.45 -69.60
C VAL A 311 11.04 -6.96 -68.51
N TYR A 312 9.75 -6.62 -68.58
CA TYR A 312 8.72 -7.32 -67.82
C TYR A 312 8.33 -8.57 -68.60
N SER A 313 8.70 -9.74 -68.09
CA SER A 313 8.20 -11.03 -68.60
C SER A 313 6.77 -11.21 -68.11
N ASP A 314 5.85 -10.68 -68.88
CA ASP A 314 4.51 -11.21 -69.17
C ASP A 314 3.90 -10.12 -70.07
N TYR A 315 3.52 -10.50 -71.29
CA TYR A 315 3.15 -9.68 -72.46
C TYR A 315 4.27 -9.49 -73.50
N ASN A 316 4.08 -10.17 -74.65
CA ASN A 316 4.86 -10.04 -75.89
C ASN A 316 4.73 -8.65 -76.52
N LYS A 317 5.29 -7.60 -75.88
CA LYS A 317 5.47 -6.28 -76.52
C LYS A 317 6.75 -5.61 -76.06
N VAL A 318 7.58 -5.26 -77.04
CA VAL A 318 8.78 -4.44 -76.87
C VAL A 318 8.36 -2.98 -76.75
N ILE A 319 8.76 -2.32 -75.67
CA ILE A 319 8.63 -0.86 -75.53
C ILE A 319 10.00 -0.27 -75.82
N ARG A 320 10.08 0.64 -76.80
CA ARG A 320 11.25 1.48 -77.04
C ARG A 320 11.05 2.83 -76.36
N LEU A 321 12.06 3.31 -75.68
CA LEU A 321 12.13 4.66 -75.13
C LEU A 321 13.19 5.41 -75.93
N ASP A 322 12.79 6.50 -76.55
CA ASP A 322 13.69 7.44 -77.22
C ASP A 322 13.94 8.59 -76.22
N GLU A 323 15.19 8.94 -75.97
CA GLU A 323 15.58 9.92 -74.93
C GLU A 323 15.12 11.36 -75.24
N SER A 324 14.44 11.60 -76.36
CA SER A 324 14.02 12.93 -76.80
C SER A 324 12.51 13.14 -76.98
N ALA A 325 11.65 12.14 -76.74
CA ALA A 325 10.21 12.30 -76.95
C ALA A 325 9.35 11.66 -75.84
N SER A 326 8.59 12.50 -75.13
CA SER A 326 7.65 12.15 -74.07
C SER A 326 6.32 11.56 -74.56
N THR A 327 6.36 10.64 -75.54
CA THR A 327 5.16 9.95 -76.05
C THR A 327 5.28 8.43 -75.95
N LEU A 328 4.43 7.85 -75.10
CA LEU A 328 4.21 6.41 -74.98
C LEU A 328 3.27 5.95 -76.11
N ILE A 329 3.79 5.13 -77.04
CA ILE A 329 2.96 4.47 -78.05
C ILE A 329 2.66 3.05 -77.57
N PHE A 330 1.39 2.76 -77.29
CA PHE A 330 0.91 1.41 -77.01
C PHE A 330 0.41 0.77 -78.30
N SER A 331 1.03 -0.33 -78.75
CA SER A 331 0.42 -1.14 -79.81
C SER A 331 -0.65 -2.06 -79.23
N THR A 332 -1.69 -2.29 -80.02
CA THR A 332 -3.04 -2.76 -79.65
C THR A 332 -3.13 -4.26 -79.35
N ALA A 333 -4.17 -4.63 -78.58
CA ALA A 333 -4.71 -5.99 -78.30
C ALA A 333 -4.74 -6.43 -76.82
N SER A 334 -5.29 -5.55 -75.97
CA SER A 334 -6.21 -5.84 -74.86
C SER A 334 -6.65 -4.47 -74.41
N SER A 335 -7.95 -4.14 -74.50
CA SER A 335 -8.41 -2.74 -74.57
C SER A 335 -7.71 -1.87 -73.52
N GLU A 336 -7.08 -0.79 -73.97
CA GLU A 336 -6.39 0.17 -73.11
C GLU A 336 -7.29 0.61 -71.94
N ALA A 337 -8.60 0.64 -72.18
CA ALA A 337 -9.65 0.84 -71.18
C ALA A 337 -9.64 -0.20 -70.04
N SER A 338 -9.44 -1.49 -70.34
CA SER A 338 -9.43 -2.57 -69.35
C SER A 338 -8.16 -2.53 -68.50
N ALA A 339 -6.99 -2.29 -69.11
CA ALA A 339 -5.74 -2.10 -68.38
C ALA A 339 -5.79 -0.85 -67.47
N LYS A 340 -6.32 0.27 -67.98
CA LYS A 340 -6.57 1.49 -67.20
C LYS A 340 -7.55 1.25 -66.05
N SER A 341 -8.60 0.47 -66.27
CA SER A 341 -9.60 0.13 -65.24
C SER A 341 -8.97 -0.72 -64.12
N ASN A 342 -8.24 -1.78 -64.47
CA ASN A 342 -7.60 -2.67 -63.49
C ASN A 342 -6.54 -1.94 -62.65
N LEU A 343 -5.73 -1.10 -63.28
CA LEU A 343 -4.75 -0.27 -62.57
C LEU A 343 -5.44 0.71 -61.60
N LYS A 344 -6.55 1.32 -62.02
CA LYS A 344 -7.35 2.23 -61.18
C LYS A 344 -7.94 1.53 -59.95
N TYR A 345 -8.44 0.30 -60.11
CA TYR A 345 -8.94 -0.50 -58.99
C TYR A 345 -7.83 -0.91 -58.02
N ALA A 346 -6.68 -1.36 -58.53
CA ALA A 346 -5.54 -1.76 -57.71
C ALA A 346 -4.96 -0.60 -56.88
N ILE A 347 -4.83 0.60 -57.47
CA ILE A 347 -4.36 1.79 -56.77
C ILE A 347 -5.37 2.22 -55.69
N LYS A 348 -6.67 2.19 -56.00
CA LYS A 348 -7.73 2.54 -55.05
C LYS A 348 -7.72 1.62 -53.82
N ASP A 349 -7.67 0.31 -54.03
CA ASP A 349 -7.69 -0.68 -52.94
C ASP A 349 -6.47 -0.54 -52.02
N ASN A 350 -5.29 -0.28 -52.59
CA ASN A 350 -4.06 -0.10 -51.82
C ASN A 350 -4.09 1.18 -50.98
N LEU A 351 -4.59 2.29 -51.54
CA LEU A 351 -4.76 3.55 -50.79
C LEU A 351 -5.80 3.43 -49.68
N GLU A 352 -6.90 2.71 -49.92
CA GLU A 352 -7.93 2.48 -48.90
C GLU A 352 -7.36 1.68 -47.71
N LYS A 353 -6.59 0.62 -47.98
CA LYS A 353 -5.91 -0.19 -46.96
C LYS A 353 -4.93 0.65 -46.13
N GLN A 354 -4.11 1.47 -46.78
CA GLN A 354 -3.14 2.33 -46.08
C GLN A 354 -3.80 3.39 -45.19
N CYS A 355 -4.93 3.95 -45.63
CA CYS A 355 -5.62 4.96 -44.85
C CYS A 355 -6.37 4.35 -43.64
N LYS A 356 -7.01 3.19 -43.83
CA LYS A 356 -7.62 2.43 -42.74
C LYS A 356 -6.59 1.97 -41.70
N SER A 357 -5.43 1.46 -42.13
CA SER A 357 -4.36 1.02 -41.20
C SER A 357 -3.79 2.16 -40.37
N SER A 358 -3.92 3.39 -40.85
CA SER A 358 -3.42 4.60 -40.20
C SER A 358 -4.50 5.34 -39.39
N GLY A 359 -5.72 4.77 -39.27
CA GLY A 359 -6.81 5.34 -38.48
C GLY A 359 -7.65 6.43 -39.18
N TYR A 360 -7.53 6.56 -40.51
CA TYR A 360 -8.24 7.55 -41.32
C TYR A 360 -9.39 6.91 -42.10
N ASP A 361 -10.45 7.68 -42.36
CA ASP A 361 -11.53 7.32 -43.27
C ASP A 361 -11.14 7.69 -44.71
N PHE A 362 -11.35 6.75 -45.63
CA PHE A 362 -11.11 6.93 -47.04
C PHE A 362 -12.32 7.58 -47.72
N THR A 363 -12.14 8.76 -48.30
CA THR A 363 -13.21 9.46 -49.04
C THR A 363 -12.77 9.79 -50.46
N VAL A 364 -13.59 9.41 -51.44
CA VAL A 364 -13.36 9.73 -52.85
C VAL A 364 -14.14 11.01 -53.17
N LYS A 365 -13.45 12.15 -53.33
CA LYS A 365 -14.08 13.35 -53.89
C LYS A 365 -13.91 13.37 -55.40
N ARG A 366 -15.01 13.64 -56.13
CA ARG A 366 -14.93 13.92 -57.57
C ARG A 366 -14.45 15.35 -57.75
N GLY A 367 -13.24 15.53 -58.24
CA GLY A 367 -12.73 16.80 -58.74
C GLY A 367 -11.95 16.53 -60.01
N ASN A 368 -12.21 17.30 -61.06
CA ASN A 368 -11.51 17.19 -62.33
C ASN A 368 -10.22 17.98 -62.21
N PHE A 369 -9.08 17.30 -62.35
CA PHE A 369 -7.78 17.97 -62.51
C PHE A 369 -7.20 17.53 -63.85
N GLU A 370 -7.25 18.43 -64.83
CA GLU A 370 -6.60 18.20 -66.11
C GLU A 370 -5.10 18.48 -65.97
N HIS A 371 -4.31 17.40 -65.98
CA HIS A 371 -2.89 17.49 -66.27
C HIS A 371 -2.48 16.27 -67.11
N TYR A 372 -2.03 16.54 -68.34
CA TYR A 372 -1.62 15.57 -69.35
C TYR A 372 -2.71 14.63 -69.89
N GLY A 373 -3.96 15.10 -70.05
CA GLY A 373 -5.00 14.33 -70.75
C GLY A 373 -5.55 13.11 -69.99
N TYR A 374 -5.38 13.07 -68.67
CA TYR A 374 -5.95 12.05 -67.79
C TYR A 374 -6.80 12.69 -66.69
N ASP A 375 -8.04 12.21 -66.54
CA ASP A 375 -8.90 12.56 -65.41
C ASP A 375 -8.41 11.89 -64.11
N TRP A 376 -7.67 12.62 -63.28
CA TRP A 376 -7.26 12.14 -61.97
C TRP A 376 -8.34 12.42 -60.93
N LYS A 377 -8.76 11.40 -60.17
CA LYS A 377 -9.60 11.57 -58.98
C LYS A 377 -8.70 11.76 -57.76
N ALA A 378 -8.76 12.93 -57.13
CA ALA A 378 -8.08 13.16 -55.86
C ALA A 378 -8.76 12.35 -54.74
N THR A 379 -8.04 11.37 -54.19
CA THR A 379 -8.45 10.60 -53.01
C THR A 379 -7.88 11.23 -51.75
N ALA A 380 -8.75 11.52 -50.78
CA ALA A 380 -8.36 12.14 -49.51
C ALA A 380 -8.64 11.19 -48.35
N CYS A 381 -7.67 11.08 -47.45
CA CYS A 381 -7.80 10.36 -46.19
C CYS A 381 -8.07 11.36 -45.08
N ARG A 382 -9.21 11.19 -44.39
CA ARG A 382 -9.72 12.14 -43.39
C ARG A 382 -9.62 11.53 -42.00
N GLU A 383 -9.16 12.32 -41.04
CA GLU A 383 -9.03 11.87 -39.65
C GLU A 383 -10.43 11.68 -39.05
N LYS A 384 -10.66 10.55 -38.36
CA LYS A 384 -11.94 10.30 -37.69
C LYS A 384 -12.17 11.34 -36.61
N GLY A 385 -13.29 12.07 -36.69
CA GLY A 385 -13.79 12.90 -35.59
C GLY A 385 -13.32 14.36 -35.52
N THR A 386 -12.60 14.89 -36.51
CA THR A 386 -12.19 16.32 -36.52
C THR A 386 -12.89 17.13 -37.61
N GLY A 387 -13.70 18.10 -37.21
CA GLY A 387 -14.46 19.00 -38.11
C GLY A 387 -13.59 19.91 -38.98
N LEU A 388 -12.31 20.10 -38.63
CA LEU A 388 -11.33 20.89 -39.37
C LEU A 388 -10.31 19.96 -40.02
N GLY A 389 -10.54 19.64 -41.30
CA GLY A 389 -9.85 18.54 -41.99
C GLY A 389 -8.40 18.86 -42.36
N LYS A 390 -7.44 18.20 -41.68
CA LYS A 390 -6.12 17.93 -42.25
C LYS A 390 -6.30 16.85 -43.31
N GLY A 391 -6.03 17.16 -44.57
CA GLY A 391 -6.13 16.22 -45.69
C GLY A 391 -4.74 15.77 -46.13
N TYR A 392 -4.61 14.52 -46.54
CA TYR A 392 -3.43 14.07 -47.28
C TYR A 392 -3.80 13.92 -48.75
N VAL A 393 -3.00 14.52 -49.63
CA VAL A 393 -3.13 14.37 -51.09
C VAL A 393 -1.95 13.54 -51.56
N CYS A 394 -2.22 12.40 -52.18
CA CYS A 394 -1.19 11.53 -52.74
C CYS A 394 -1.14 11.73 -54.26
N LYS A 395 0.07 11.95 -54.82
CA LYS A 395 0.29 12.12 -56.26
C LYS A 395 1.27 11.06 -56.77
N GLY A 396 0.97 10.41 -57.90
CA GLY A 396 1.89 9.52 -58.62
C GLY A 396 1.28 8.20 -59.13
N SER A 397 1.72 7.75 -60.31
CA SER A 397 1.30 6.51 -60.99
C SER A 397 2.20 5.29 -60.73
N GLY A 398 3.11 5.36 -59.76
CA GLY A 398 4.03 4.25 -59.44
C GLY A 398 4.65 4.28 -58.04
N SER A 399 4.63 5.42 -57.36
CA SER A 399 4.99 5.56 -55.95
C SER A 399 4.13 6.68 -55.35
N ALA A 400 3.26 6.33 -54.41
CA ALA A 400 2.38 7.32 -53.78
C ALA A 400 3.20 8.15 -52.77
N ILE A 401 3.54 9.39 -53.15
CA ILE A 401 4.05 10.37 -52.19
C ILE A 401 2.83 11.10 -51.64
N CYS A 402 2.50 10.84 -50.37
CA CYS A 402 1.40 11.51 -49.67
C CYS A 402 1.94 12.75 -48.95
N GLY A 403 1.53 13.93 -49.41
CA GLY A 403 1.84 15.20 -48.77
C GLY A 403 0.74 15.63 -47.81
N LYS A 404 1.11 16.22 -46.67
CA LYS A 404 0.16 16.84 -45.74
C LYS A 404 -0.34 18.15 -46.33
N TYR A 405 -1.62 18.23 -46.65
CA TYR A 405 -2.29 19.44 -47.11
C TYR A 405 -3.04 20.09 -45.95
N ILE A 406 -2.62 21.30 -45.57
CA ILE A 406 -3.34 22.14 -44.61
C ILE A 406 -4.16 23.13 -45.43
N GLY A 407 -5.45 22.85 -45.61
CA GLY A 407 -6.35 23.81 -46.25
C GLY A 407 -6.56 25.01 -45.33
N ARG A 408 -6.34 26.23 -45.83
CA ARG A 408 -6.87 27.43 -45.19
C ARG A 408 -8.38 27.42 -45.43
N GLY A 409 -9.16 27.30 -44.35
CA GLY A 409 -10.61 27.46 -44.41
C GLY A 409 -10.95 28.84 -44.97
N LYS A 410 -11.90 28.89 -45.89
CA LYS A 410 -12.68 30.09 -46.15
C LYS A 410 -13.76 30.19 -45.07
#